data_AF-A0A935TPH5-F1
#
_entry.id   AF-A0A935TPH5-F1
#
_cell.length_a   1.000
_cell.length_b   1.000
_cell.length_c   1.000
_cell.angle_alpha   90.00
_cell.angle_beta   90.00
_cell.angle_gamma   90.00
#
_symmetry.space_group_name_H-M   'P 1'
#
loop_
_entity.id
_entity.type
_entity.pdbx_description
1 polymer ?
#
loop_
_entity_poly.entity_id
_entity_poly.type
_entity_poly.pdbx_seq_one_letter_code
_entity_poly.pdbx_strand_id
1 'polypeptide(L)'
;MCFKCLPLFFRAVVVIGCFYLQNSTAIYGQPTEPRLYDPPQVAITNNGADTVVLIQMRAVAVVGGGQAMGEADALEYRKLKQRIKKTYPYAMNAVGLLKQVETLTAEMDNKRDQKKYLKKLEDQLRDEFQDEITKFTVNEGKVLIKIIERETQRPFFDILRELKNPMSVFFLNQLAKRYGYDLKEGYDPSKYTDMEEILQYIETHNGELDFEPTKFIQPKGFDKFKQAPDPNELLDKNSRTKSKDTTTTKIGNN
;
A
#
# COMPACT_ATOMS: atom_id res chain seq x y z
N MET A 1 -39.93 -49.48 27.94
CA MET A 1 -38.72 -50.25 28.27
C MET A 1 -37.58 -49.30 28.62
N CYS A 2 -36.76 -49.72 29.59
CA CYS A 2 -35.89 -48.91 30.44
C CYS A 2 -34.75 -48.15 29.73
N PHE A 3 -34.69 -46.83 29.91
CA PHE A 3 -33.51 -45.98 29.60
C PHE A 3 -32.44 -45.99 30.72
N LYS A 4 -32.51 -46.92 31.68
CA LYS A 4 -31.68 -46.95 32.90
C LYS A 4 -30.31 -47.67 32.75
N CYS A 5 -29.84 -47.95 31.53
CA CYS A 5 -28.58 -48.67 31.29
C CYS A 5 -27.70 -48.05 30.19
N LEU A 6 -27.69 -46.72 30.08
CA LEU A 6 -26.67 -46.05 29.26
C LEU A 6 -25.43 -45.76 30.13
N PRO A 7 -24.22 -46.20 29.74
CA PRO A 7 -23.03 -46.10 30.59
C PRO A 7 -22.73 -44.65 30.98
N LEU A 8 -22.24 -44.44 32.20
CA LEU A 8 -21.93 -43.13 32.79
C LEU A 8 -21.06 -42.24 31.88
N PHE A 9 -20.21 -42.86 31.05
CA PHE A 9 -19.41 -42.18 30.02
C PHE A 9 -20.23 -41.45 28.95
N PHE A 10 -21.37 -41.99 28.52
CA PHE A 10 -22.20 -41.35 27.49
C PHE A 10 -22.93 -40.11 28.02
N ARG A 11 -23.27 -40.09 29.32
CA ARG A 11 -23.84 -38.91 29.97
C ARG A 11 -22.81 -37.78 30.12
N ALA A 12 -21.54 -38.12 30.36
CA ALA A 12 -20.46 -37.13 30.42
C ALA A 12 -20.15 -36.52 29.04
N VAL A 13 -20.15 -37.31 27.96
CA VAL A 13 -19.90 -36.81 26.60
C VAL A 13 -21.01 -35.86 26.11
N VAL A 14 -22.28 -36.11 26.46
CA VAL A 14 -23.39 -35.22 26.09
C VAL A 14 -23.38 -33.91 26.90
N VAL A 15 -22.98 -33.95 28.18
CA VAL A 15 -22.87 -32.73 29.01
C VAL A 15 -21.65 -31.89 28.63
N ILE A 16 -20.51 -32.51 28.31
CA ILE A 16 -19.32 -31.81 27.81
C ILE A 16 -19.57 -31.27 26.39
N GLY A 17 -20.27 -32.01 25.53
CA GLY A 17 -20.68 -31.53 24.20
C GLY A 17 -21.59 -30.30 24.22
N CYS A 18 -22.50 -30.20 25.21
CA CYS A 18 -23.36 -29.02 25.37
C CYS A 18 -22.63 -27.79 25.92
N PHE A 19 -21.51 -27.95 26.64
CA PHE A 19 -20.72 -26.82 27.15
C PHE A 19 -19.89 -26.15 26.03
N TYR A 20 -19.55 -26.89 24.96
CA TYR A 20 -18.88 -26.32 23.79
C TYR A 20 -19.84 -25.64 22.80
N LEU A 21 -21.16 -25.83 22.90
CA LEU A 21 -22.14 -25.25 21.98
C LEU A 21 -22.80 -23.94 22.48
N GLN A 22 -22.49 -23.47 23.69
CA GLN A 22 -23.00 -22.18 24.21
C GLN A 22 -22.00 -21.02 24.08
N ASN A 23 -20.78 -21.25 23.59
CA ASN A 23 -19.84 -20.18 23.24
C ASN A 23 -19.92 -19.84 21.75
N SER A 24 -21.10 -19.47 21.27
CA SER A 24 -21.27 -18.90 19.93
C SER A 24 -22.49 -18.00 19.88
N THR A 25 -22.47 -16.93 20.66
CA THR A 25 -23.08 -15.67 20.19
C THR A 25 -21.94 -14.79 19.72
N ALA A 26 -21.46 -15.08 18.50
CA ALA A 26 -20.83 -14.03 17.72
C ALA A 26 -21.92 -12.98 17.49
N ILE A 27 -21.92 -11.93 18.30
CA ILE A 27 -22.64 -10.71 17.99
C ILE A 27 -22.02 -10.23 16.69
N TYR A 28 -22.71 -10.45 15.58
CA TYR A 28 -22.43 -9.77 14.32
C TYR A 28 -22.73 -8.28 14.56
N GLY A 29 -21.74 -7.55 15.06
CA GLY A 29 -21.71 -6.12 14.87
C GLY A 29 -21.65 -5.88 13.37
N GLN A 30 -22.65 -5.18 12.83
CA GLN A 30 -22.50 -4.65 11.48
C GLN A 30 -21.21 -3.82 11.44
N PRO A 31 -20.39 -3.92 10.38
CA PRO A 31 -19.35 -2.94 10.16
C PRO A 31 -20.08 -1.61 9.95
N THR A 32 -20.16 -0.82 11.02
CA THR A 32 -20.62 0.54 10.92
C THR A 32 -19.59 1.26 10.07
N GLU A 33 -20.04 1.86 8.97
CA GLU A 33 -19.20 2.82 8.24
C GLU A 33 -18.61 3.78 9.28
N PRO A 34 -17.31 4.10 9.21
CA PRO A 34 -16.72 5.04 10.14
C PRO A 34 -17.51 6.34 10.02
N ARG A 35 -18.36 6.63 11.03
CA ARG A 35 -19.04 7.91 11.10
C ARG A 35 -17.94 8.95 11.15
N LEU A 36 -17.90 9.82 10.15
CA LEU A 36 -16.93 10.90 10.04
C LEU A 36 -17.09 11.95 11.18
N TYR A 37 -18.08 11.77 12.06
CA TYR A 37 -18.32 12.60 13.22
C TYR A 37 -19.02 11.78 14.31
N ASP A 38 -18.36 11.61 15.46
CA ASP A 38 -19.06 11.18 16.66
C ASP A 38 -19.97 12.32 17.13
N PRO A 39 -21.27 12.07 17.37
CA PRO A 39 -22.15 13.11 17.88
C PRO A 39 -21.60 13.60 19.23
N PRO A 40 -21.52 14.92 19.45
CA PRO A 40 -20.90 15.45 20.65
C PRO A 40 -21.67 14.97 21.88
N GLN A 41 -20.94 14.48 22.88
CA GLN A 41 -21.55 14.02 24.12
C GLN A 41 -21.99 15.24 24.92
N VAL A 42 -23.22 15.24 25.40
CA VAL A 42 -23.77 16.36 26.17
C VAL A 42 -23.79 15.97 27.63
N ALA A 43 -23.02 16.67 28.45
CA ALA A 43 -23.05 16.50 29.90
C ALA A 43 -23.89 17.62 30.53
N ILE A 44 -24.84 17.22 31.37
CA ILE A 44 -25.66 18.14 32.16
C ILE A 44 -24.96 18.34 33.51
N THR A 45 -24.67 19.58 33.89
CA THR A 45 -24.07 19.88 35.20
C THR A 45 -25.06 19.64 36.34
N ASN A 46 -24.57 19.33 37.54
CA ASN A 46 -25.39 18.95 38.71
C ASN A 46 -26.45 19.99 39.16
N ASN A 47 -26.47 21.18 38.57
CA ASN A 47 -27.45 22.23 38.87
C ASN A 47 -28.50 22.43 37.76
N GLY A 48 -28.55 21.55 36.74
CA GLY A 48 -29.67 21.43 35.80
C GLY A 48 -29.91 22.61 34.85
N ALA A 49 -29.06 23.64 34.86
CA ALA A 49 -29.25 24.84 34.03
C ALA A 49 -28.23 24.99 32.89
N ASP A 50 -27.03 24.40 33.00
CA ASP A 50 -25.99 24.52 31.99
C ASP A 50 -25.67 23.18 31.31
N THR A 51 -25.79 23.22 29.99
CA THR A 51 -25.50 22.13 29.06
C THR A 51 -24.09 22.33 28.51
N VAL A 52 -23.15 21.46 28.87
CA VAL A 52 -21.77 21.54 28.37
C VAL A 52 -21.58 20.47 27.30
N VAL A 53 -21.19 20.93 26.11
CA VAL A 53 -20.90 20.06 24.97
C VAL A 53 -19.47 19.52 25.12
N LEU A 54 -19.34 18.21 25.30
CA LEU A 54 -18.06 17.51 25.31
C LEU A 54 -17.75 17.05 23.88
N ILE A 55 -16.91 17.82 23.21
CA ILE A 55 -16.34 17.45 21.90
C ILE A 55 -15.01 16.76 22.17
N GLN A 56 -14.92 15.45 21.94
CA GLN A 56 -13.63 14.77 21.86
C GLN A 56 -12.99 15.14 20.52
N MET A 57 -12.08 16.10 20.54
CA MET A 57 -11.27 16.40 19.37
C MET A 57 -10.35 15.21 19.09
N ARG A 58 -10.23 14.79 17.83
CA ARG A 58 -9.17 13.87 17.41
C ARG A 58 -7.84 14.51 17.82
N ALA A 59 -7.04 13.78 18.60
CA ALA A 59 -5.70 14.23 18.95
C ALA A 59 -4.91 14.43 17.65
N VAL A 60 -4.58 15.67 17.34
CA VAL A 60 -3.70 16.00 16.22
C VAL A 60 -2.30 15.91 16.77
N ALA A 61 -1.50 15.00 16.24
CA ALA A 61 -0.06 15.03 16.49
C ALA A 61 0.48 16.31 15.84
N VAL A 62 0.68 17.35 16.64
CA VAL A 62 1.47 18.51 16.22
C VAL A 62 2.91 18.02 16.22
N VAL A 63 3.33 17.48 15.08
CA VAL A 63 4.74 17.31 14.80
C VAL A 63 5.30 18.72 14.77
N GLY A 64 6.02 19.08 15.84
CA GLY A 64 6.58 20.41 16.00
C GLY A 64 7.45 20.70 14.79
N GLY A 65 7.00 21.62 13.94
CA GLY A 65 7.76 22.08 12.78
C GLY A 65 9.16 22.45 13.23
N GLY A 66 10.14 21.90 12.51
CA GLY A 66 11.55 21.96 12.85
C GLY A 66 12.05 23.34 13.27
N GLN A 67 13.14 23.31 14.04
CA GLN A 67 14.01 24.43 14.39
C GLN A 67 13.91 25.56 13.37
N ALA A 68 13.65 26.81 13.80
CA ALA A 68 13.47 28.00 12.95
C ALA A 68 14.20 27.89 11.59
N MET A 69 13.52 27.32 10.60
CA MET A 69 14.15 26.92 9.35
C MET A 69 14.47 28.18 8.57
N GLY A 70 15.64 28.22 7.95
CA GLY A 70 15.92 29.25 6.95
C GLY A 70 14.86 29.20 5.87
N GLU A 71 14.59 30.34 5.21
CA GLU A 71 13.58 30.42 4.14
C GLU A 71 13.85 29.40 3.01
N ALA A 72 15.13 29.12 2.73
CA ALA A 72 15.55 28.10 1.77
C ALA A 72 15.21 26.67 2.22
N ASP A 73 15.43 26.34 3.49
CA ASP A 73 15.14 25.00 4.04
C ASP A 73 13.63 24.74 4.07
N ALA A 74 12.85 25.75 4.47
CA ALA A 74 11.40 25.68 4.43
C ALA A 74 10.86 25.47 3.00
N LEU A 75 11.50 26.04 1.98
CA LEU A 75 11.15 25.84 0.58
C LEU A 75 11.46 24.41 0.12
N GLU A 76 12.63 23.87 0.46
CA GLU A 76 12.98 22.48 0.12
C GLU A 76 12.06 21.47 0.82
N TYR A 77 11.71 21.70 2.09
CA TYR A 77 10.73 20.90 2.82
C TYR A 77 9.36 20.90 2.12
N ARG A 78 8.87 22.08 1.69
CA ARG A 78 7.60 22.19 0.95
C ARG A 78 7.64 21.43 -0.38
N LYS A 79 8.75 21.54 -1.13
CA LYS A 79 8.94 20.77 -2.38
C LYS A 79 8.95 19.27 -2.11
N LEU A 80 9.64 18.83 -1.06
CA LEU A 80 9.70 17.43 -0.64
C LEU A 80 8.30 16.90 -0.31
N LYS A 81 7.54 17.64 0.50
CA LYS A 81 6.15 17.32 0.86
C LYS A 81 5.26 17.16 -0.37
N GLN A 82 5.36 18.07 -1.34
CA GLN A 82 4.61 17.98 -2.61
C GLN A 82 4.99 16.73 -3.43
N ARG A 83 6.29 16.42 -3.50
CA ARG A 83 6.77 15.21 -4.20
C ARG A 83 6.25 13.95 -3.53
N ILE A 84 6.39 13.84 -2.20
CA ILE A 84 5.88 12.71 -1.42
C ILE A 84 4.38 12.55 -1.64
N LYS A 85 3.61 13.63 -1.56
CA LYS A 85 2.17 13.60 -1.81
C LYS A 85 1.80 13.00 -3.18
N LYS A 86 2.57 13.33 -4.21
CA LYS A 86 2.34 12.81 -5.55
C LYS A 86 2.77 11.35 -5.68
N THR A 87 3.90 10.95 -5.10
CA THR A 87 4.52 9.64 -5.34
C THR A 87 4.10 8.56 -4.34
N TYR A 88 3.70 8.93 -3.14
CA TYR A 88 3.28 8.00 -2.08
C TYR A 88 2.24 6.96 -2.54
N PRO A 89 1.11 7.33 -3.18
CA PRO A 89 0.13 6.34 -3.62
C PRO A 89 0.69 5.39 -4.68
N TYR A 90 1.67 5.81 -5.50
CA TYR A 90 2.33 4.94 -6.47
C TYR A 90 3.28 3.96 -5.77
N ALA A 91 4.02 4.42 -4.75
CA ALA A 91 4.94 3.59 -3.99
C ALA A 91 4.24 2.47 -3.23
N MET A 92 3.17 2.78 -2.48
CA MET A 92 2.42 1.78 -1.70
C MET A 92 1.85 0.68 -2.59
N ASN A 93 1.31 1.09 -3.73
CA ASN A 93 0.80 0.23 -4.78
C ASN A 93 1.89 -0.68 -5.37
N ALA A 94 3.06 -0.13 -5.68
CA ALA A 94 4.21 -0.90 -6.15
C ALA A 94 4.71 -1.91 -5.10
N VAL A 95 4.74 -1.54 -3.82
CA VAL A 95 5.10 -2.43 -2.71
C VAL A 95 4.10 -3.57 -2.58
N GLY A 96 2.80 -3.28 -2.69
CA GLY A 96 1.76 -4.30 -2.68
C GLY A 96 1.90 -5.29 -3.85
N LEU A 97 2.13 -4.77 -5.05
CA LEU A 97 2.37 -5.59 -6.24
C LEU A 97 3.64 -6.43 -6.11
N LEU A 98 4.73 -5.86 -5.59
CA LEU A 98 5.99 -6.55 -5.36
C LEU A 98 5.80 -7.77 -4.45
N LYS A 99 5.13 -7.60 -3.31
CA LYS A 99 4.87 -8.70 -2.36
C LYS A 99 4.07 -9.84 -2.98
N GLN A 100 3.08 -9.50 -3.82
CA GLN A 100 2.28 -10.49 -4.54
C GLN A 100 3.13 -11.26 -5.55
N VAL A 101 3.95 -10.55 -6.34
CA VAL A 101 4.85 -11.16 -7.31
C VAL A 101 5.88 -12.06 -6.63
N GLU A 102 6.44 -11.64 -5.49
CA GLU A 102 7.36 -12.45 -4.69
C GLU A 102 6.70 -13.76 -4.23
N THR A 103 5.46 -13.69 -3.76
CA THR A 103 4.70 -14.87 -3.31
C THR A 103 4.41 -15.81 -4.48
N LEU A 104 3.89 -15.27 -5.60
CA LEU A 104 3.59 -16.06 -6.80
C LEU A 104 4.84 -16.70 -7.39
N THR A 105 5.96 -15.97 -7.46
CA THR A 105 7.20 -16.51 -8.02
C THR A 105 7.86 -17.54 -7.09
N ALA A 106 7.67 -17.43 -5.77
CA ALA A 106 8.12 -18.42 -4.80
C ALA A 106 7.38 -19.76 -4.92
N GLU A 107 6.09 -19.74 -5.29
CA GLU A 107 5.26 -20.94 -5.50
C GLU A 107 5.57 -21.67 -6.82
N MET A 108 6.26 -21.02 -7.76
CA MET A 108 6.59 -21.62 -9.06
C MET A 108 7.84 -22.50 -8.97
N ASP A 109 7.75 -23.76 -9.39
CA ASP A 109 8.89 -24.69 -9.40
C ASP A 109 9.96 -24.34 -10.46
N ASN A 110 9.52 -23.80 -11.60
CA ASN A 110 10.39 -23.63 -12.77
C ASN A 110 10.93 -22.19 -12.90
N LYS A 111 12.25 -22.04 -12.69
CA LYS A 111 12.98 -20.76 -12.88
C LYS A 111 12.80 -20.14 -14.26
N ARG A 112 12.60 -20.95 -15.31
CA ARG A 112 12.36 -20.45 -16.66
C ARG A 112 10.99 -19.78 -16.77
N ASP A 113 9.98 -20.38 -16.16
CA ASP A 113 8.62 -19.86 -16.19
C ASP A 113 8.49 -18.63 -15.30
N GLN A 114 9.15 -18.60 -14.13
CA GLN A 114 9.29 -17.40 -13.30
C GLN A 114 9.83 -16.20 -14.11
N LYS A 115 10.97 -16.38 -14.80
CA LYS A 115 11.57 -15.33 -15.64
C LYS A 115 10.64 -14.87 -16.77
N LYS A 116 9.90 -15.81 -17.36
CA LYS A 116 8.96 -15.50 -18.45
C LYS A 116 7.74 -14.73 -17.92
N TYR A 117 7.23 -15.10 -16.75
CA TYR A 117 6.17 -14.39 -16.05
C TYR A 117 6.59 -12.97 -15.71
N LEU A 118 7.73 -12.79 -15.03
CA LEU A 118 8.28 -11.49 -14.64
C LEU A 118 8.47 -10.58 -15.86
N LYS A 119 8.99 -11.11 -16.96
CA LYS A 119 9.15 -10.34 -18.21
C LYS A 119 7.81 -9.89 -18.79
N LYS A 120 6.81 -10.78 -18.84
CA LYS A 120 5.47 -10.44 -19.35
C LYS A 120 4.77 -9.41 -18.48
N LEU A 121 4.89 -9.56 -17.16
CA LEU A 121 4.35 -8.59 -16.21
C LEU A 121 5.05 -7.24 -16.37
N GLU A 122 6.37 -7.21 -16.50
CA GLU A 122 7.13 -5.99 -16.77
C GLU A 122 6.64 -5.29 -18.06
N ASP A 123 6.46 -6.05 -19.14
CA ASP A 123 5.98 -5.50 -20.41
C ASP A 123 4.57 -4.90 -20.26
N GLN A 124 3.64 -5.58 -19.57
CA GLN A 124 2.29 -5.06 -19.29
C GLN A 124 2.31 -3.81 -18.40
N LEU A 125 3.14 -3.79 -17.36
CA LEU A 125 3.29 -2.63 -16.48
C LEU A 125 3.88 -1.45 -17.23
N ARG A 126 4.87 -1.69 -18.11
CA ARG A 126 5.43 -0.64 -18.95
C ARG A 126 4.34 -0.05 -19.85
N ASP A 127 3.57 -0.88 -20.53
CA ASP A 127 2.57 -0.40 -21.48
C ASP A 127 1.45 0.41 -20.79
N GLU A 128 1.08 0.07 -19.55
CA GLU A 128 0.07 0.82 -18.79
C GLU A 128 0.63 2.08 -18.13
N PHE A 129 1.85 2.04 -17.57
CA PHE A 129 2.37 3.11 -16.71
C PHE A 129 3.44 3.98 -17.36
N GLN A 130 3.92 3.68 -18.57
CA GLN A 130 4.97 4.47 -19.22
C GLN A 130 4.60 5.96 -19.33
N ASP A 131 3.36 6.25 -19.72
CA ASP A 131 2.87 7.63 -19.85
C ASP A 131 2.76 8.35 -18.49
N GLU A 132 2.51 7.61 -17.41
CA GLU A 132 2.45 8.19 -16.06
C GLU A 132 3.85 8.40 -15.47
N ILE A 133 4.76 7.42 -15.63
CA ILE A 133 6.13 7.49 -15.14
C ILE A 133 6.92 8.59 -15.86
N THR A 134 6.67 8.81 -17.15
CA THR A 134 7.31 9.89 -17.92
C THR A 134 6.90 11.30 -17.47
N LYS A 135 5.75 11.45 -16.79
CA LYS A 135 5.32 12.71 -16.16
C LYS A 135 6.04 13.01 -14.85
N PHE A 136 6.82 12.07 -14.31
CA PHE A 136 7.59 12.31 -13.11
C PHE A 136 8.91 13.00 -13.44
N THR A 137 9.23 14.02 -12.66
CA THR A 137 10.57 14.59 -12.66
C THR A 137 11.56 13.60 -12.04
N VAL A 138 12.84 13.76 -12.33
CA VAL A 138 13.91 12.92 -11.76
C VAL A 138 13.85 12.91 -10.22
N ASN A 139 13.57 14.06 -9.60
CA ASN A 139 13.48 14.16 -8.14
C ASN A 139 12.24 13.47 -7.56
N GLU A 140 11.10 13.51 -8.27
CA GLU A 140 9.91 12.73 -7.89
C GLU A 140 10.21 11.23 -8.00
N GLY A 141 10.86 10.78 -9.08
CA GLY A 141 11.31 9.39 -9.22
C GLY A 141 12.23 8.94 -8.09
N LYS A 142 13.16 9.79 -7.63
CA LYS A 142 14.00 9.49 -6.46
C LYS A 142 13.18 9.29 -5.19
N VAL A 143 12.24 10.20 -4.92
CA VAL A 143 11.35 10.09 -3.74
C VAL A 143 10.53 8.80 -3.81
N LEU A 144 9.97 8.47 -4.97
CA LEU A 144 9.24 7.22 -5.19
C LEU A 144 10.08 5.99 -4.80
N ILE A 145 11.32 5.91 -5.30
CA ILE A 145 12.23 4.79 -5.00
C ILE A 145 12.53 4.75 -3.50
N LYS A 146 12.79 5.90 -2.86
CA LYS A 146 13.06 5.95 -1.41
C LYS A 146 11.92 5.45 -0.56
N ILE A 147 10.67 5.78 -0.92
CA ILE A 147 9.49 5.25 -0.22
C ILE A 147 9.43 3.73 -0.37
N ILE A 148 9.67 3.18 -1.57
CA ILE A 148 9.70 1.72 -1.77
C ILE A 148 10.80 1.06 -0.94
N GLU A 149 12.01 1.64 -0.91
CA GLU A 149 13.13 1.15 -0.09
C GLU A 149 12.79 1.17 1.41
N ARG A 150 12.10 2.21 1.88
CA ARG A 150 11.60 2.30 3.26
C ARG A 150 10.59 1.20 3.57
N GLU A 151 9.59 0.99 2.72
CA GLU A 151 8.56 -0.03 2.99
C GLU A 151 9.08 -1.46 2.91
N THR A 152 10.05 -1.70 2.02
CA THR A 152 10.63 -3.03 1.80
C THR A 152 11.83 -3.32 2.69
N GLN A 153 12.40 -2.29 3.33
CA GLN A 153 13.62 -2.35 4.14
C GLN A 153 14.80 -2.99 3.39
N ARG A 154 14.82 -2.86 2.06
CA ARG A 154 15.84 -3.42 1.17
C ARG A 154 16.27 -2.37 0.16
N PRO A 155 17.57 -2.32 -0.23
CA PRO A 155 18.01 -1.47 -1.32
C PRO A 155 17.28 -1.80 -2.62
N PHE A 156 16.91 -0.79 -3.41
CA PHE A 156 16.19 -1.01 -4.67
C PHE A 156 17.02 -1.81 -5.67
N PHE A 157 18.36 -1.75 -5.56
CA PHE A 157 19.27 -2.59 -6.33
C PHE A 157 18.98 -4.09 -6.15
N ASP A 158 18.69 -4.54 -4.92
CA ASP A 158 18.44 -5.96 -4.64
C ASP A 158 17.09 -6.40 -5.22
N ILE A 159 16.06 -5.55 -5.09
CA ILE A 159 14.76 -5.76 -5.72
C ILE A 159 14.91 -5.93 -7.25
N LEU A 160 15.67 -5.04 -7.89
CA LEU A 160 15.91 -5.14 -9.34
C LEU A 160 16.67 -6.42 -9.71
N ARG A 161 17.61 -6.86 -8.87
CA ARG A 161 18.40 -8.08 -9.11
C ARG A 161 17.55 -9.36 -9.08
N GLU A 162 16.50 -9.37 -8.27
CA GLU A 162 15.56 -10.49 -8.19
C GLU A 162 14.58 -10.50 -9.38
N LEU A 163 14.14 -9.33 -9.84
CA LEU A 163 13.11 -9.20 -10.86
C LEU A 163 13.65 -9.15 -12.31
N LYS A 164 14.88 -8.65 -12.51
CA LYS A 164 15.45 -8.38 -13.83
C LYS A 164 16.71 -9.19 -14.13
N ASN A 165 17.07 -9.19 -15.41
CA ASN A 165 18.34 -9.76 -15.85
C ASN A 165 19.53 -8.93 -15.33
N PRO A 166 20.65 -9.56 -14.93
CA PRO A 166 21.81 -8.86 -14.35
C PRO A 166 22.37 -7.73 -15.22
N MET A 167 22.38 -7.91 -16.54
CA MET A 167 22.81 -6.88 -17.49
C MET A 167 21.93 -5.64 -17.41
N SER A 168 20.61 -5.81 -17.39
CA SER A 168 19.66 -4.69 -17.29
C SER A 168 19.83 -3.93 -15.96
N VAL A 169 20.05 -4.64 -14.86
CA VAL A 169 20.32 -4.03 -13.54
C VAL A 169 21.59 -3.20 -13.57
N PHE A 170 22.65 -3.69 -14.21
CA PHE A 170 23.89 -2.92 -14.39
C PHE A 170 23.64 -1.61 -15.14
N PHE A 171 22.92 -1.64 -16.28
CA PHE A 171 22.60 -0.43 -17.03
C PHE A 171 21.74 0.55 -16.23
N LEU A 172 20.72 0.07 -15.52
CA LEU A 172 19.86 0.91 -14.67
C LEU A 172 20.65 1.55 -13.52
N ASN A 173 21.57 0.81 -12.90
CA ASN A 173 22.43 1.34 -11.84
C ASN A 173 23.35 2.45 -12.35
N GLN A 174 23.95 2.28 -13.53
CA GLN A 174 24.75 3.33 -14.15
C GLN A 174 23.92 4.56 -14.50
N LEU A 175 22.70 4.36 -15.00
CA LEU A 175 21.76 5.43 -15.30
C LEU A 175 21.38 6.21 -14.03
N ALA A 176 21.06 5.50 -12.95
CA ALA A 176 20.70 6.10 -11.65
C ALA A 176 21.85 6.97 -11.12
N LYS A 177 23.09 6.47 -11.17
CA LYS A 177 24.28 7.24 -10.76
C LYS A 177 24.45 8.52 -11.56
N ARG A 178 24.20 8.50 -12.86
CA ARG A 178 24.23 9.71 -13.71
C ARG A 178 23.20 10.75 -13.28
N TYR A 179 22.06 10.32 -12.75
CA TYR A 179 21.04 11.20 -12.17
C TYR A 179 21.29 11.53 -10.70
N GLY A 180 22.44 11.15 -10.13
CA GLY A 180 22.80 11.42 -8.73
C GLY A 180 21.99 10.59 -7.73
N TYR A 181 21.79 9.30 -8.02
CA TYR A 181 21.16 8.34 -7.13
C TYR A 181 21.96 7.03 -7.11
N ASP A 182 22.27 6.50 -5.92
CA ASP A 182 22.87 5.16 -5.80
C ASP A 182 21.82 4.16 -5.28
N LEU A 183 21.44 3.21 -6.15
CA LEU A 183 20.46 2.15 -5.84
C LEU A 183 20.94 1.19 -4.75
N LYS A 184 22.24 1.18 -4.45
CA LYS A 184 22.83 0.30 -3.44
C LYS A 184 22.85 0.91 -2.04
N GLU A 185 22.68 2.22 -1.92
CA GLU A 185 22.73 2.91 -0.61
C GLU A 185 21.52 2.53 0.27
N GLY A 186 20.38 2.21 -0.34
CA GLY A 186 19.13 1.93 0.38
C GLY A 186 18.56 3.16 1.08
N TYR A 187 17.63 2.94 2.01
CA TYR A 187 16.98 3.98 2.79
C TYR A 187 17.56 4.05 4.20
N ASP A 188 17.92 5.26 4.65
CA ASP A 188 18.43 5.54 5.98
C ASP A 188 17.59 6.66 6.63
N PRO A 189 16.77 6.35 7.66
CA PRO A 189 15.93 7.34 8.32
C PRO A 189 16.72 8.54 8.88
N SER A 190 17.98 8.34 9.26
CA SER A 190 18.83 9.38 9.86
C SER A 190 19.31 10.42 8.84
N LYS A 191 19.44 10.01 7.57
CA LYS A 191 19.81 10.92 6.46
C LYS A 191 18.62 11.63 5.85
N TYR A 192 17.44 11.03 5.96
CA TYR A 192 16.20 11.49 5.36
C TYR A 192 15.19 11.94 6.43
N THR A 193 15.64 12.66 7.46
CA THR A 193 14.82 13.09 8.61
C THR A 193 13.52 13.77 8.19
N ASP A 194 13.58 14.75 7.29
CA ASP A 194 12.39 15.47 6.80
C ASP A 194 11.40 14.54 6.07
N MET A 195 11.92 13.57 5.31
CA MET A 195 11.08 12.60 4.61
C MET A 195 10.43 11.64 5.62
N GLU A 196 11.19 11.17 6.61
CA GLU A 196 10.66 10.27 7.64
C GLU A 196 9.58 10.95 8.46
N GLU A 197 9.78 12.22 8.83
CA GLU A 197 8.78 13.03 9.52
C GLU A 197 7.46 13.10 8.73
N ILE A 198 7.55 13.40 7.44
CA ILE A 198 6.37 13.50 6.55
C ILE A 198 5.70 12.13 6.40
N LEU A 199 6.48 11.05 6.22
CA LEU A 199 5.94 9.70 6.05
C LEU A 199 5.26 9.19 7.32
N GLN A 200 5.87 9.39 8.49
CA GLN A 200 5.28 9.05 9.78
C GLN A 200 3.99 9.84 10.03
N TYR A 201 3.96 11.12 9.63
CA TYR A 201 2.74 11.92 9.68
C TYR A 201 1.63 11.30 8.82
N ILE A 202 1.92 10.93 7.57
CA ILE A 202 0.96 10.30 6.64
C ILE A 202 0.42 9.00 7.23
N GLU A 203 1.27 8.15 7.79
CA GLU A 203 0.88 6.86 8.39
C GLU A 203 -0.04 7.05 9.61
N THR A 204 0.29 8.00 10.47
CA THR A 204 -0.51 8.33 11.67
C THR A 204 -1.89 8.86 11.30
N HIS A 205 -2.01 9.54 10.15
CA HIS A 205 -3.24 10.16 9.68
C HIS A 205 -3.93 9.34 8.57
N ASN A 206 -3.68 8.03 8.48
CA ASN A 206 -4.32 7.11 7.53
C ASN A 206 -4.21 7.55 6.05
N GLY A 207 -3.12 8.19 5.67
CA GLY A 207 -2.94 8.68 4.29
C GLY A 207 -3.50 10.08 4.03
N GLU A 208 -3.83 10.88 5.05
CA GLU A 208 -4.29 12.26 4.84
C GLU A 208 -3.16 13.25 5.17
N LEU A 209 -2.88 14.15 4.21
CA LEU A 209 -1.77 15.11 4.29
C LEU A 209 -2.37 16.51 4.38
N ASP A 210 -2.37 17.06 5.60
CA ASP A 210 -2.93 18.35 6.03
C ASP A 210 -4.47 18.46 6.02
N PHE A 211 -5.01 19.42 6.78
CA PHE A 211 -6.44 19.81 6.83
C PHE A 211 -7.00 20.36 5.50
N GLU A 212 -6.27 20.23 4.38
CA GLU A 212 -6.80 20.54 3.05
C GLU A 212 -7.25 19.23 2.37
N PRO A 213 -8.51 19.13 1.91
CA PRO A 213 -9.08 17.91 1.30
C PRO A 213 -8.53 17.69 -0.12
N THR A 214 -7.23 17.59 -0.26
CA THR A 214 -6.56 17.27 -1.51
C THR A 214 -6.18 15.81 -1.46
N LYS A 215 -7.17 14.97 -1.81
CA LYS A 215 -7.02 13.53 -2.00
C LYS A 215 -5.74 13.25 -2.78
N PHE A 216 -4.98 12.25 -2.35
CA PHE A 216 -3.85 11.75 -3.14
C PHE A 216 -4.27 11.56 -4.59
N ILE A 217 -3.42 12.00 -5.52
CA ILE A 217 -3.65 11.78 -6.95
C ILE A 217 -3.59 10.27 -7.14
N GLN A 218 -4.75 9.66 -7.38
CA GLN A 218 -4.80 8.22 -7.61
C GLN A 218 -4.09 7.90 -8.92
N PRO A 219 -3.19 6.91 -8.92
CA PRO A 219 -2.46 6.53 -10.12
C PRO A 219 -3.43 5.98 -11.16
N LYS A 220 -3.52 6.65 -12.30
CA LYS A 220 -4.33 6.17 -13.43
C LYS A 220 -3.80 4.82 -13.89
N GLY A 221 -4.69 3.87 -14.14
CA GLY A 221 -4.33 2.52 -14.59
C GLY A 221 -3.92 1.54 -13.47
N PHE A 222 -3.68 2.01 -12.24
CA PHE A 222 -3.30 1.11 -11.14
C PHE A 222 -4.42 0.21 -10.64
N ASP A 223 -5.67 0.57 -10.89
CA ASP A 223 -6.81 -0.29 -10.57
C ASP A 223 -6.71 -1.68 -11.22
N LYS A 224 -6.06 -1.79 -12.40
CA LYS A 224 -5.84 -3.06 -13.10
C LYS A 224 -4.80 -3.97 -12.43
N PHE A 225 -3.92 -3.41 -11.60
CA PHE A 225 -2.80 -4.11 -10.97
C PHE A 225 -2.86 -4.07 -9.44
N LYS A 226 -4.05 -3.83 -8.86
CA LYS A 226 -4.29 -4.06 -7.43
C LYS A 226 -4.00 -5.51 -7.04
N GLN A 227 -4.21 -6.43 -7.98
CA GLN A 227 -3.83 -7.83 -7.88
C GLN A 227 -2.88 -8.20 -9.03
N ALA A 228 -1.82 -8.94 -8.71
CA ALA A 228 -0.91 -9.46 -9.71
C ALA A 228 -1.64 -10.46 -10.62
N PRO A 229 -1.46 -10.40 -11.96
CA PRO A 229 -2.06 -11.37 -12.87
C PRO A 229 -1.63 -12.80 -12.54
N ASP A 230 -2.55 -13.75 -12.67
CA ASP A 230 -2.26 -15.18 -12.45
C ASP A 230 -1.12 -15.65 -13.39
N PRO A 231 -0.06 -16.29 -12.84
CA PRO A 231 0.98 -16.90 -13.64
C PRO A 231 0.47 -17.79 -14.78
N ASN A 232 -0.62 -18.54 -14.58
CA ASN A 232 -1.15 -19.44 -15.60
C ASN A 232 -1.76 -18.67 -16.78
N GLU A 233 -2.43 -17.54 -16.53
CA GLU A 233 -3.00 -16.66 -17.56
C GLU A 233 -1.89 -16.03 -18.41
N LEU A 234 -0.84 -15.51 -17.76
CA LEU A 234 0.28 -14.91 -18.47
C LEU A 234 1.15 -15.95 -19.18
N LEU A 235 1.25 -17.19 -18.70
CA LEU A 235 2.12 -18.18 -19.31
C LEU A 235 1.49 -18.94 -20.47
N ASP A 236 0.16 -18.88 -20.64
CA ASP A 236 -0.55 -19.54 -21.73
C ASP A 236 0.01 -19.14 -23.11
N LYS A 237 0.29 -20.16 -23.91
CA LYS A 237 0.86 -20.05 -25.26
C LYS A 237 -0.18 -19.56 -26.28
N ASN A 238 -1.48 -19.63 -25.95
CA ASN A 238 -2.57 -19.22 -26.84
C ASN A 238 -2.95 -17.72 -26.74
N SER A 239 -2.42 -16.99 -25.75
CA SER A 239 -2.73 -15.55 -25.53
C SER A 239 -2.19 -14.58 -26.61
N ARG A 240 -1.34 -15.05 -27.54
CA ARG A 240 -0.79 -14.22 -28.63
C ARG A 240 -1.86 -13.64 -29.57
N THR A 241 -3.08 -14.17 -29.57
CA THR A 241 -4.17 -13.71 -30.45
C THR A 241 -5.03 -12.59 -29.87
N LYS A 242 -5.00 -12.32 -28.55
CA LYS A 242 -5.97 -11.40 -27.92
C LYS A 242 -5.49 -9.97 -27.72
N SER A 243 -4.18 -9.72 -27.75
CA SER A 243 -3.60 -8.39 -27.49
C SER A 243 -3.65 -7.42 -28.69
N LYS A 244 -4.00 -7.89 -29.90
CA LYS A 244 -4.11 -7.02 -31.09
C LYS A 244 -5.49 -6.37 -31.26
N ASP A 245 -6.51 -6.85 -30.57
CA ASP A 245 -7.89 -6.35 -30.77
C ASP A 245 -8.24 -5.16 -29.88
N THR A 246 -7.50 -4.90 -28.79
CA THR A 246 -7.81 -3.80 -27.86
C THR A 246 -7.21 -2.46 -28.25
N THR A 247 -6.26 -2.41 -29.20
CA THR A 247 -5.64 -1.15 -29.65
C THR A 247 -6.35 -0.51 -30.86
N THR A 248 -7.32 -1.19 -31.47
CA THR A 248 -7.99 -0.74 -32.72
C THR A 248 -9.45 -0.34 -32.52
N THR A 249 -9.83 0.17 -31.34
CA THR A 249 -11.15 0.79 -31.14
C THR A 249 -11.02 2.01 -30.24
N LYS A 250 -10.47 3.12 -30.78
CA LYS A 250 -10.72 4.52 -30.33
C LYS A 250 -9.94 5.53 -31.19
N ILE A 251 -10.18 5.52 -32.51
CA ILE A 251 -10.07 6.73 -33.34
C ILE A 251 -11.30 6.70 -34.25
N GLY A 252 -12.34 7.44 -33.85
CA GLY A 252 -13.57 7.54 -34.62
C GLY A 252 -14.73 8.08 -33.77
N ASN A 253 -15.12 9.31 -34.08
CA ASN A 253 -16.30 10.07 -33.62
C ASN A 253 -16.10 10.68 -32.21
N ASN A 254 -16.09 12.01 -32.02
CA ASN A 254 -16.85 13.09 -32.66
C ASN A 254 -16.04 14.39 -32.59
#